data_AF-A0A2V3JPG3-F1
#
_entry.id   AF-A0A2V3JPG3-F1
#
_cell.length_a   1.000
_cell.length_b   1.000
_cell.length_c   1.000
_cell.angle_alpha   90.00
_cell.angle_beta   90.00
_cell.angle_gamma   90.00
#
_symmetry.space_group_name_H-M   'P 1'
#
loop_
_entity.id
_entity.type
_entity.pdbx_description
1 polymer ?
#
loop_
_entity_poly.entity_id
_entity_poly.type
_entity_poly.pdbx_seq_one_letter_code
_entity_poly.pdbx_strand_id
1 'polypeptide(L)'
;MIRADITVTGDVQRVGFRTFIKNLADSLNIKGYAKNLNDGSVNIVCESEKNNIEELINELRENPPSFASIGDISVKYADCTGEYVSFERTNGDVPKEATLGDLLGVMQSFDTKAEVLVTILSDMHVTLKSVKRDTGLTLDKQDQMLDKQDTTIQVLKDVKGDTGQIKGIKEDTEVMKDKLTSIEEIHKELRDLRVKYNQLSDDVTEIKIAISELSESRVSVPA
;
A
#
# COMPACT_ATOMS: atom_id res chain seq x y z
N MET A 1 -8.21 45.13 26.70
CA MET A 1 -8.85 44.89 25.39
C MET A 1 -8.85 46.18 24.61
N ILE A 2 -8.75 46.11 23.29
CA ILE A 2 -8.81 47.26 22.38
C ILE A 2 -9.83 46.97 21.28
N ARG A 3 -10.32 48.02 20.63
CA ARG A 3 -11.13 47.93 19.43
C ARG A 3 -10.27 48.19 18.19
N ALA A 4 -10.54 47.47 17.11
CA ALA A 4 -9.98 47.76 15.80
C ALA A 4 -11.07 47.80 14.73
N ASP A 5 -11.06 48.87 13.93
CA ASP A 5 -11.82 48.99 12.70
C ASP A 5 -10.86 48.70 11.53
N ILE A 6 -11.05 47.55 10.88
CA ILE A 6 -10.21 47.03 9.80
C ILE A 6 -10.98 47.13 8.50
N THR A 7 -10.42 47.77 7.48
CA THR A 7 -10.99 47.82 6.14
C THR A 7 -10.13 47.00 5.20
N VAL A 8 -10.74 46.02 4.55
CA VAL A 8 -10.10 45.11 3.59
C VAL A 8 -10.65 45.40 2.20
N THR A 9 -9.77 45.71 1.26
CA THR A 9 -10.11 45.96 -0.14
C THR A 9 -9.69 44.77 -1.03
N GLY A 10 -10.27 44.67 -2.23
CA GLY A 10 -9.98 43.61 -3.20
C GLY A 10 -11.23 42.83 -3.62
N ASP A 11 -11.05 41.64 -4.18
CA ASP A 11 -12.12 40.73 -4.57
C ASP A 11 -12.60 39.93 -3.35
N VAL A 12 -13.20 40.65 -2.40
CA VAL A 12 -13.56 40.13 -1.06
C VAL A 12 -15.07 40.05 -0.81
N GLN A 13 -15.91 40.49 -1.76
CA GLN A 13 -17.36 40.38 -1.65
C GLN A 13 -17.93 39.22 -2.48
N ARG A 14 -19.10 38.70 -2.08
CA ARG A 14 -19.84 37.61 -2.75
C ARG A 14 -19.11 36.26 -2.85
N VAL A 15 -17.87 36.17 -2.38
CA VAL A 15 -17.03 34.95 -2.31
C VAL A 15 -17.08 34.21 -0.98
N GLY A 16 -17.82 34.71 0.01
CA GLY A 16 -17.91 34.07 1.35
C GLY A 16 -16.89 34.57 2.37
N PHE A 17 -16.14 35.63 2.05
CA PHE A 17 -15.12 36.22 2.91
C PHE A 17 -15.59 36.54 4.34
N ARG A 18 -16.79 37.11 4.52
CA ARG A 18 -17.36 37.37 5.87
C ARG A 18 -17.54 36.11 6.71
N THR A 19 -17.79 34.94 6.10
CA THR A 19 -17.85 33.66 6.81
C THR A 19 -16.47 33.23 7.27
N PHE A 20 -15.46 33.41 6.41
CA PHE A 20 -14.06 33.16 6.75
C PHE A 20 -13.62 34.03 7.94
N ILE A 21 -13.86 35.34 7.88
CA ILE A 21 -13.55 36.27 8.98
C ILE A 21 -14.24 35.85 10.27
N LYS A 22 -15.52 35.47 10.20
CA LYS A 22 -16.26 35.03 11.38
C LYS A 22 -15.61 33.80 12.02
N ASN A 23 -15.29 32.78 11.23
CA ASN A 23 -14.67 31.56 11.74
C ASN A 23 -13.29 31.84 12.37
N LEU A 24 -12.50 32.70 11.72
CA LEU A 24 -11.20 33.10 12.22
C LEU A 24 -11.31 33.91 13.52
N ALA A 25 -12.23 34.88 13.58
CA ALA A 25 -12.51 35.65 14.78
C ALA A 25 -13.00 34.77 15.95
N ASP A 26 -13.87 33.79 15.68
CA ASP A 26 -14.34 32.82 16.67
C ASP A 26 -13.17 31.99 17.23
N SER A 27 -12.22 31.56 16.38
CA SER A 27 -11.03 30.80 16.82
C SER A 27 -10.05 31.61 17.68
N LEU A 28 -9.97 32.92 17.45
CA LEU A 28 -9.11 33.85 18.17
C LEU A 28 -9.82 34.52 19.37
N ASN A 29 -11.04 34.08 19.69
CA ASN A 29 -11.88 34.67 20.74
C ASN A 29 -12.05 36.19 20.59
N ILE A 30 -12.28 36.64 19.35
CA ILE A 30 -12.50 38.03 18.96
C ILE A 30 -14.00 38.26 18.81
N LYS A 31 -14.49 39.39 19.32
CA LYS A 31 -15.91 39.78 19.24
C LYS A 31 -16.09 40.95 18.29
N GLY A 32 -17.26 41.12 17.69
CA GLY A 32 -17.50 42.21 16.76
C GLY A 32 -18.36 41.82 15.56
N TYR A 33 -18.12 42.42 14.41
CA TYR A 33 -18.82 42.07 13.18
C TYR A 33 -18.03 42.34 11.90
N ALA A 34 -18.45 41.70 10.82
CA ALA A 34 -18.01 42.00 9.46
C ALA A 34 -19.17 42.47 8.56
N LYS A 35 -18.95 43.57 7.84
CA LYS A 35 -19.94 44.25 6.98
C LYS A 35 -19.35 44.56 5.60
N ASN A 36 -20.14 44.37 4.55
CA ASN A 36 -19.78 44.86 3.22
C ASN A 36 -20.01 46.37 3.13
N LEU A 37 -19.08 47.08 2.50
CA LEU A 37 -19.22 48.49 2.16
C LEU A 37 -19.66 48.64 0.69
N ASN A 38 -20.29 49.77 0.37
CA ASN A 38 -20.85 50.04 -0.96
C ASN A 38 -19.79 50.18 -2.06
N ASP A 39 -18.53 50.42 -1.68
CA ASP A 39 -17.38 50.55 -2.57
C ASP A 39 -16.74 49.21 -2.95
N GLY A 40 -17.32 48.08 -2.50
CA GLY A 40 -16.78 46.73 -2.75
C GLY A 40 -15.83 46.24 -1.66
N SER A 41 -15.46 47.06 -0.68
CA SER A 41 -14.60 46.66 0.44
C SER A 41 -15.39 45.96 1.56
N VAL A 42 -14.68 45.33 2.50
CA VAL A 42 -15.26 44.73 3.71
C VAL A 42 -14.69 45.45 4.93
N ASN A 43 -15.57 45.93 5.79
CA ASN A 43 -15.22 46.51 7.07
C ASN A 43 -15.45 45.48 8.19
N ILE A 44 -14.45 45.30 9.02
CA ILE A 44 -14.43 44.40 10.17
C ILE A 44 -14.24 45.28 11.40
N VAL A 45 -15.22 45.28 12.28
CA VAL A 45 -15.12 45.93 13.59
C VAL A 45 -14.94 44.84 14.61
N CYS A 46 -13.88 44.92 15.42
CA CYS A 46 -13.56 43.86 16.34
C CYS A 46 -12.98 44.36 17.67
N GLU A 47 -13.22 43.60 18.74
CA GLU A 47 -12.74 43.86 20.09
C GLU A 47 -12.13 42.59 20.67
N SER A 48 -10.88 42.68 21.12
CA SER A 48 -10.17 41.59 21.79
C SER A 48 -8.91 42.11 22.49
N GLU A 49 -8.07 41.20 22.96
CA GLU A 49 -6.68 41.53 23.29
C GLU A 49 -5.92 41.94 22.02
N LYS A 50 -4.96 42.85 22.18
CA LYS A 50 -4.19 43.39 21.05
C LYS A 50 -3.53 42.28 20.23
N ASN A 51 -2.99 41.27 20.91
CA ASN A 51 -2.31 40.14 20.26
C ASN A 51 -3.26 39.36 19.33
N ASN A 52 -4.49 39.10 19.76
CA ASN A 52 -5.46 38.36 18.96
C ASN A 52 -5.88 39.15 17.70
N ILE A 53 -6.02 40.47 17.83
CA ILE A 53 -6.31 41.35 16.68
C ILE A 53 -5.13 41.39 15.71
N GLU A 54 -3.90 41.47 16.21
CA GLU A 54 -2.70 41.42 15.37
C GLU A 54 -2.58 40.06 14.66
N GLU A 55 -2.91 38.96 15.33
CA GLU A 55 -2.96 37.62 14.75
C GLU A 55 -4.02 37.51 13.64
N LEU A 56 -5.23 38.05 13.86
CA LEU A 56 -6.26 38.14 12.82
C LEU A 56 -5.75 38.89 11.58
N ILE A 57 -5.05 40.01 11.76
CA ILE A 57 -4.50 40.81 10.66
C ILE A 57 -3.39 40.07 9.93
N ASN A 58 -2.50 39.39 10.67
CA ASN A 58 -1.41 38.62 10.09
C ASN A 58 -1.94 37.44 9.28
N GLU A 59 -2.92 36.71 9.78
CA GLU A 59 -3.54 35.59 9.07
C GLU A 59 -4.20 36.05 7.76
N LEU A 60 -4.83 37.24 7.75
CA LEU A 60 -5.37 37.82 6.53
C LEU A 60 -4.29 38.18 5.50
N ARG A 61 -3.07 38.50 5.94
CA ARG A 61 -1.96 38.87 5.05
C ARG A 61 -1.20 37.66 4.54
N GLU A 62 -0.93 36.69 5.41
CA GLU A 62 -0.07 35.54 5.13
C GLU A 62 -0.86 34.37 4.54
N ASN A 63 -2.10 34.17 4.98
CA ASN A 63 -2.94 33.04 4.61
C ASN A 63 -4.32 33.49 4.09
N PRO A 64 -4.38 34.32 3.02
CA PRO A 64 -5.66 34.70 2.44
C PRO A 64 -6.40 33.46 1.90
N PRO A 65 -7.74 33.40 2.02
CA PRO A 65 -8.49 32.27 1.50
C PRO A 65 -8.39 32.21 -0.03
N SER A 66 -8.20 31.02 -0.59
CA SER A 66 -7.97 30.79 -2.03
C SER A 66 -9.08 31.31 -2.95
N PHE A 67 -10.27 31.57 -2.41
CA PHE A 67 -11.44 32.09 -3.11
C PHE A 67 -11.60 33.62 -2.99
N ALA A 68 -10.68 34.34 -2.35
CA ALA A 68 -10.69 35.80 -2.26
C ALA A 68 -9.31 36.39 -2.59
N SER A 69 -9.28 37.56 -3.22
CA SER A 69 -8.04 38.30 -3.47
C SER A 69 -8.03 39.55 -2.60
N ILE A 70 -7.07 39.65 -1.69
CA ILE A 70 -6.92 40.81 -0.80
C ILE A 70 -5.95 41.80 -1.44
N GLY A 71 -6.40 43.04 -1.61
CA GLY A 71 -5.60 44.16 -2.13
C GLY A 71 -4.85 44.89 -1.02
N ASP A 72 -5.58 45.66 -0.22
CA ASP A 72 -5.02 46.43 0.90
C ASP A 72 -5.82 46.21 2.20
N ILE A 73 -5.12 46.26 3.33
CA ILE A 73 -5.70 46.16 4.67
C ILE A 73 -5.30 47.40 5.47
N SER A 74 -6.29 48.25 5.76
CA SER A 74 -6.17 49.43 6.61
C SER A 74 -6.73 49.15 8.01
N VAL A 75 -6.02 49.57 9.05
CA VAL A 75 -6.39 49.30 10.45
C VAL A 75 -6.41 50.59 11.24
N LYS A 76 -7.48 50.81 12.02
CA LYS A 76 -7.59 51.90 12.99
C LYS A 76 -7.91 51.33 14.36
N TYR A 77 -7.07 51.64 15.34
CA TYR A 77 -7.30 51.23 16.73
C TYR A 77 -8.10 52.29 17.49
N ALA A 78 -8.96 51.83 18.39
CA ALA A 78 -9.79 52.64 19.26
C ALA A 78 -9.93 51.98 20.64
N ASP A 79 -10.50 52.74 21.59
CA ASP A 79 -10.86 52.20 22.90
C ASP A 79 -12.00 51.18 22.78
N CYS A 80 -11.89 50.11 23.57
CA CYS A 80 -12.89 49.04 23.63
C CYS A 80 -14.20 49.59 24.21
N THR A 81 -15.32 49.40 23.51
CA THR A 81 -16.66 49.77 23.98
C THR A 81 -17.30 48.66 24.81
N GLY A 82 -16.91 47.39 24.57
CA GLY A 82 -17.43 46.23 25.28
C GLY A 82 -18.85 45.85 24.88
N GLU A 83 -19.32 46.38 23.74
CA GLU A 83 -20.71 46.25 23.27
C GLU A 83 -20.98 44.90 22.59
N TYR A 84 -19.93 44.14 22.25
CA TYR A 84 -20.06 42.88 21.51
C TYR A 84 -19.93 41.66 22.42
N VAL A 85 -20.88 40.73 22.32
CA VAL A 85 -20.89 39.47 23.06
C VAL A 85 -20.28 38.32 22.25
N SER A 86 -20.44 38.36 20.93
CA SER A 86 -19.95 37.38 19.95
C SER A 86 -19.55 38.06 18.63
N PHE A 87 -18.92 37.31 17.72
CA PHE A 87 -18.65 37.80 16.37
C PHE A 87 -19.82 37.49 15.43
N GLU A 88 -20.42 38.54 14.85
CA GLU A 88 -21.58 38.42 13.98
C GLU A 88 -21.32 38.84 12.53
N ARG A 89 -22.13 38.30 11.62
CA ARG A 89 -22.22 38.80 10.26
C ARG A 89 -23.38 39.79 10.23
N THR A 90 -23.10 41.08 10.13
CA THR A 90 -24.18 42.06 9.98
C THR A 90 -24.89 41.85 8.65
N ASN A 91 -26.17 41.47 8.71
CA ASN A 91 -27.08 41.30 7.57
C ASN A 91 -27.45 42.67 6.99
N GLY A 92 -26.52 43.27 6.24
CA GLY A 92 -26.77 44.50 5.48
C GLY A 92 -27.28 44.26 4.05
N ASP A 93 -27.41 43.01 3.60
CA ASP A 93 -27.58 42.70 2.17
C ASP A 93 -29.04 42.50 1.72
N VAL A 94 -30.03 42.84 2.56
CA VAL A 94 -31.42 42.92 2.10
C VAL A 94 -31.92 44.34 2.39
N PRO A 95 -31.93 45.21 1.37
CA PRO A 95 -32.58 46.52 1.47
C PRO A 95 -34.01 46.34 1.99
N LYS A 96 -34.43 47.18 2.95
CA LYS A 96 -35.82 47.16 3.47
C LYS A 96 -36.85 47.44 2.36
N GLU A 97 -36.41 47.93 1.21
CA GLU A 97 -37.12 48.00 -0.06
C GLU A 97 -36.16 47.56 -1.18
N ALA A 98 -36.35 46.37 -1.75
CA ALA A 98 -35.47 45.84 -2.80
C ALA A 98 -35.72 46.56 -4.14
N THR A 99 -34.68 47.15 -4.73
CA THR A 99 -34.77 47.67 -6.11
C THR A 99 -34.62 46.53 -7.12
N LEU A 100 -35.09 46.73 -8.36
CA LEU A 100 -34.92 45.74 -9.43
C LEU A 100 -33.44 45.41 -9.70
N GLY A 101 -32.54 46.39 -9.48
CA GLY A 101 -31.09 46.20 -9.60
C GLY A 101 -30.52 45.28 -8.52
N ASP A 102 -31.03 45.34 -7.29
CA ASP A 102 -30.62 44.46 -6.20
C ASP A 102 -31.03 43.01 -6.49
N LEU A 103 -32.23 42.81 -7.02
CA LEU A 103 -32.72 41.49 -7.45
C LEU A 103 -31.88 40.91 -8.59
N LEU A 104 -31.51 41.76 -9.57
CA LEU A 104 -30.63 41.39 -10.68
C LEU A 104 -29.23 41.02 -10.18
N GLY A 105 -28.69 41.77 -9.22
CA GLY A 105 -27.44 41.44 -8.55
C GLY A 105 -27.52 40.08 -7.87
N VAL A 106 -28.57 39.80 -7.11
CA VAL A 106 -28.76 38.49 -6.47
C VAL A 106 -28.78 37.36 -7.51
N MET A 107 -29.55 37.51 -8.60
CA MET A 107 -29.60 36.54 -9.70
C MET A 107 -28.23 36.30 -10.33
N GLN A 108 -27.47 37.36 -10.64
CA GLN A 108 -26.13 37.25 -11.19
C GLN A 108 -25.16 36.52 -10.24
N SER A 109 -25.29 36.70 -8.92
CA SER A 109 -24.45 35.92 -7.98
C SER A 109 -24.83 34.45 -7.94
N PHE A 110 -26.10 34.12 -8.16
CA PHE A 110 -26.51 32.73 -8.30
C PHE A 110 -25.93 32.12 -9.56
N ASP A 111 -25.94 32.85 -10.69
CA ASP A 111 -25.33 32.39 -11.94
C ASP A 111 -23.83 32.14 -11.77
N THR A 112 -23.07 33.10 -11.23
CA THR A 112 -21.62 32.91 -11.01
C THR A 112 -21.34 31.75 -10.05
N LYS A 113 -22.15 31.59 -8.98
CA LYS A 113 -22.00 30.45 -8.06
C LYS A 113 -22.37 29.12 -8.72
N ALA A 114 -23.38 29.11 -9.59
CA ALA A 114 -23.81 27.94 -10.33
C ALA A 114 -22.76 27.52 -11.36
N GLU A 115 -22.13 28.47 -12.07
CA GLU A 115 -21.02 28.20 -12.99
C GLU A 115 -19.84 27.54 -12.28
N VAL A 116 -19.40 28.12 -11.15
CA VAL A 116 -18.33 27.53 -10.33
C VAL A 116 -18.69 26.12 -9.86
N LEU A 117 -19.94 25.90 -9.43
CA LEU A 117 -20.42 24.59 -9.02
C LEU A 117 -20.37 23.58 -10.19
N VAL A 118 -20.80 23.98 -11.38
CA VAL A 118 -20.79 23.13 -12.58
C VAL A 118 -19.36 22.76 -12.98
N THR A 119 -18.43 23.71 -12.92
CA THR A 119 -17.01 23.44 -13.18
C THR A 119 -16.44 22.42 -12.19
N ILE A 120 -16.66 22.62 -10.88
CA ILE A 120 -16.20 21.67 -9.85
C ILE A 120 -16.79 20.28 -10.08
N LEU A 121 -18.09 20.18 -10.34
CA LEU A 121 -18.75 18.89 -10.60
C LEU A 121 -18.23 18.21 -11.86
N SER A 122 -17.90 18.98 -12.90
CA SER A 122 -17.29 18.47 -14.13
C SER A 122 -15.88 17.92 -13.87
N ASP A 123 -15.03 18.68 -13.17
CA ASP A 123 -13.67 18.24 -12.83
C ASP A 123 -13.70 16.99 -11.95
N MET A 124 -14.59 16.96 -10.95
CA MET A 124 -14.82 15.77 -10.13
C MET A 124 -15.23 14.56 -10.97
N HIS A 125 -16.11 14.74 -11.96
CA HIS A 125 -16.52 13.64 -12.84
C HIS A 125 -15.34 13.08 -13.63
N VAL A 126 -14.46 13.94 -14.15
CA VAL A 126 -13.25 13.53 -14.88
C VAL A 126 -12.30 12.78 -13.95
N THR A 127 -12.01 13.32 -12.77
CA THR A 127 -11.14 12.68 -11.77
C THR A 127 -11.69 11.33 -11.35
N LEU A 128 -12.98 11.24 -11.01
CA LEU A 128 -13.62 9.97 -10.62
C LEU A 128 -13.57 8.93 -11.75
N LYS A 129 -13.71 9.36 -13.01
CA LYS A 129 -13.58 8.47 -14.17
C LYS A 129 -12.14 7.99 -14.37
N SER A 130 -11.14 8.82 -14.09
CA SER A 130 -9.73 8.42 -14.11
C SER A 130 -9.45 7.41 -13.01
N VAL A 131 -9.78 7.76 -11.76
CA VAL A 131 -9.59 6.89 -10.59
C VAL A 131 -10.24 5.54 -10.81
N LYS A 132 -11.50 5.50 -11.30
CA LYS A 132 -12.19 4.23 -11.59
C LYS A 132 -11.44 3.36 -12.60
N ARG A 133 -10.84 3.94 -13.64
CA ARG A 133 -10.02 3.19 -14.60
C ARG A 133 -8.73 2.69 -13.97
N ASP A 134 -8.03 3.53 -13.24
CA ASP A 134 -6.76 3.17 -12.60
C ASP A 134 -6.97 2.09 -11.53
N THR A 135 -8.05 2.17 -10.76
CA THR A 135 -8.46 1.10 -9.83
C THR A 135 -8.84 -0.18 -10.57
N GLY A 136 -9.49 -0.09 -11.74
CA GLY A 136 -9.81 -1.27 -12.55
C GLY A 136 -8.54 -1.97 -13.07
N LEU A 137 -7.61 -1.21 -13.65
CA LEU A 137 -6.34 -1.74 -14.17
C LEU A 137 -5.46 -2.35 -13.08
N THR A 138 -5.52 -1.83 -11.86
CA THR A 138 -4.76 -2.37 -10.72
C THR A 138 -5.37 -3.67 -10.21
N LEU A 139 -6.71 -3.79 -10.19
CA LEU A 139 -7.39 -5.06 -9.89
C LEU A 139 -7.04 -6.14 -10.92
N ASP A 140 -7.11 -5.83 -12.22
CA ASP A 140 -6.76 -6.79 -13.28
C ASP A 140 -5.31 -7.30 -13.15
N LYS A 141 -4.38 -6.41 -12.77
CA LYS A 141 -2.99 -6.78 -12.51
C LYS A 141 -2.84 -7.66 -11.26
N GLN A 142 -3.65 -7.41 -10.23
CA GLN A 142 -3.66 -8.23 -9.03
C GLN A 142 -4.18 -9.63 -9.34
N ASP A 143 -5.27 -9.76 -10.12
CA ASP A 143 -5.81 -11.06 -10.52
C ASP A 143 -4.78 -11.87 -11.32
N GLN A 144 -4.11 -11.26 -12.31
CA GLN A 144 -3.02 -11.91 -13.04
C GLN A 144 -1.84 -12.32 -12.14
N MET A 145 -1.59 -11.57 -11.06
CA MET A 145 -0.54 -11.92 -10.11
C MET A 145 -0.94 -13.11 -9.24
N LEU A 146 -2.21 -13.20 -8.85
CA LEU A 146 -2.75 -14.35 -8.11
C LEU A 146 -2.68 -15.63 -8.95
N ASP A 147 -3.08 -15.59 -10.23
CA ASP A 147 -2.98 -16.74 -11.14
C ASP A 147 -1.52 -17.24 -11.29
N LYS A 148 -0.56 -16.31 -11.37
CA LYS A 148 0.87 -16.63 -11.41
C LYS A 148 1.37 -17.24 -10.10
N GLN A 149 0.87 -16.76 -8.96
CA GLN A 149 1.18 -17.33 -7.65
C GLN A 149 0.63 -18.76 -7.54
N ASP A 150 -0.61 -19.01 -7.97
CA ASP A 150 -1.21 -20.35 -7.98
C ASP A 150 -0.41 -21.32 -8.85
N THR A 151 0.01 -20.86 -10.04
CA THR A 151 0.90 -21.64 -10.92
C THR A 151 2.23 -21.95 -10.24
N THR A 152 2.83 -20.97 -9.54
CA THR A 152 4.09 -21.16 -8.82
C THR A 152 3.93 -22.15 -7.67
N ILE A 153 2.84 -22.06 -6.91
CA ILE A 153 2.52 -22.98 -5.82
C ILE A 153 2.36 -24.41 -6.34
N GLN A 154 1.73 -24.58 -7.51
CA GLN A 154 1.57 -25.90 -8.12
C GLN A 154 2.93 -26.50 -8.49
N VAL A 155 3.80 -25.74 -9.15
CA VAL A 155 5.17 -26.18 -9.47
C VAL A 155 5.94 -26.56 -8.20
N LEU A 156 5.83 -25.78 -7.12
CA LEU A 156 6.48 -26.09 -5.85
C LEU A 156 5.95 -27.38 -5.21
N LYS A 157 4.65 -27.67 -5.33
CA LYS A 157 4.06 -28.93 -4.86
C LYS A 157 4.60 -30.12 -5.66
N ASP A 158 4.69 -29.98 -6.98
CA ASP A 158 5.19 -31.04 -7.86
C ASP A 158 6.68 -31.32 -7.56
N VAL A 159 7.51 -30.28 -7.47
CA VAL A 159 8.93 -30.41 -7.06
C VAL A 159 9.09 -31.06 -5.69
N LYS A 160 8.22 -30.73 -4.73
CA LYS A 160 8.21 -31.38 -3.41
C LYS A 160 7.89 -32.87 -3.51
N GLY A 161 6.95 -33.24 -4.37
CA GLY A 161 6.62 -34.62 -4.69
C GLY A 161 7.82 -35.37 -5.28
N ASP A 162 8.45 -34.80 -6.30
CA ASP A 162 9.63 -35.36 -6.97
C ASP A 162 10.81 -35.53 -6.00
N THR A 163 11.03 -34.54 -5.11
CA THR A 163 12.07 -34.63 -4.07
C THR A 163 11.81 -35.80 -3.11
N GLY A 164 10.55 -36.08 -2.81
CA GLY A 164 10.15 -37.26 -2.02
C GLY A 164 10.49 -38.57 -2.73
N GLN A 165 10.21 -38.66 -4.03
CA GLN A 165 10.56 -39.84 -4.84
C GLN A 165 12.08 -40.05 -4.92
N ILE A 166 12.85 -38.98 -5.13
CA ILE A 166 14.33 -39.03 -5.14
C ILE A 166 14.86 -39.57 -3.81
N LYS A 167 14.26 -39.16 -2.68
CA LYS A 167 14.63 -39.68 -1.37
C LYS A 167 14.37 -41.19 -1.26
N GLY A 168 13.22 -41.66 -1.75
CA GLY A 168 12.89 -43.09 -1.81
C GLY A 168 13.88 -43.89 -2.67
N ILE A 169 14.20 -43.39 -3.88
CA ILE A 169 15.20 -44.03 -4.75
C ILE A 169 16.57 -44.11 -4.07
N LYS A 170 16.96 -43.07 -3.33
CA LYS A 170 18.22 -43.06 -2.58
C LYS A 170 18.23 -44.12 -1.48
N GLU A 171 17.12 -44.27 -0.74
CA GLU A 171 16.95 -45.31 0.28
C GLU A 171 17.01 -46.72 -0.35
N ASP A 172 16.31 -46.94 -1.47
CA ASP A 172 16.34 -48.21 -2.21
C ASP A 172 17.75 -48.54 -2.75
N THR A 173 18.49 -47.54 -3.20
CA THR A 173 19.87 -47.69 -3.72
C THR A 173 20.84 -48.10 -2.62
N GLU A 174 20.70 -47.56 -1.40
CA GLU A 174 21.51 -47.99 -0.26
C GLU A 174 21.24 -49.46 0.08
N VAL A 175 19.97 -49.88 0.14
CA VAL A 175 19.61 -51.29 0.36
C VAL A 175 20.16 -52.19 -0.75
N MET A 176 20.14 -51.73 -2.01
CA MET A 176 20.69 -52.49 -3.14
C MET A 176 22.22 -52.63 -3.04
N LYS A 177 22.91 -51.60 -2.57
CA LYS A 177 24.35 -51.60 -2.36
C LYS A 177 24.76 -52.61 -1.29
N ASP A 178 24.01 -52.70 -0.20
CA ASP A 178 24.23 -53.71 0.85
C ASP A 178 24.04 -55.14 0.31
N LYS A 179 22.99 -55.37 -0.48
CA LYS A 179 22.79 -56.67 -1.15
C LYS A 179 23.92 -57.01 -2.12
N LEU A 180 24.42 -56.02 -2.86
CA LEU A 180 25.53 -56.22 -3.79
C LEU A 180 26.81 -56.64 -3.05
N THR A 181 27.07 -56.04 -1.88
CA THR A 181 28.22 -56.43 -1.03
C THR A 181 28.08 -57.87 -0.54
N SER A 182 26.89 -58.30 -0.12
CA SER A 182 26.65 -59.70 0.24
C SER A 182 26.85 -60.66 -0.95
N ILE A 183 26.46 -60.27 -2.17
CA ILE A 183 26.70 -61.08 -3.38
C ILE A 183 28.20 -61.18 -3.68
N GLU A 184 28.95 -60.09 -3.51
CA GLU A 184 30.42 -60.10 -3.68
C GLU A 184 31.10 -61.06 -2.70
N GLU A 185 30.63 -61.13 -1.45
CA GLU A 185 31.10 -62.09 -0.45
C GLU A 185 30.80 -63.54 -0.86
N ILE A 186 29.56 -63.84 -1.27
CA ILE A 186 29.19 -65.17 -1.77
C ILE A 186 30.03 -65.56 -2.99
N HIS A 187 30.27 -64.63 -3.92
CA HIS A 187 31.13 -64.86 -5.08
C HIS A 187 32.59 -65.16 -4.69
N LYS A 188 33.08 -64.59 -3.60
CA LYS A 188 34.41 -64.92 -3.05
C LYS A 188 34.41 -66.32 -2.47
N GLU A 189 33.43 -66.67 -1.64
CA GLU A 189 33.30 -68.01 -1.05
C GLU A 189 33.16 -69.10 -2.13
N LEU A 190 32.36 -68.87 -3.17
CA LEU A 190 32.22 -69.79 -4.31
C LEU A 190 33.53 -69.98 -5.08
N ARG A 191 34.33 -68.91 -5.22
CA ARG A 191 35.67 -68.98 -5.81
C ARG A 191 36.58 -69.88 -4.99
N ASP A 192 36.62 -69.67 -3.67
CA ASP A 192 37.43 -70.47 -2.76
C ASP A 192 37.01 -71.94 -2.74
N LEU A 193 35.70 -72.21 -2.78
CA LEU A 193 35.15 -73.57 -2.85
C LEU A 193 35.53 -74.27 -4.16
N ARG A 194 35.51 -73.56 -5.29
CA ARG A 194 35.94 -74.09 -6.59
C ARG A 194 37.41 -74.53 -6.57
N VAL A 195 38.29 -73.74 -5.94
CA VAL A 195 39.72 -74.12 -5.79
C VAL A 195 39.86 -75.41 -4.98
N LYS A 196 39.17 -75.51 -3.84
CA LYS A 196 39.18 -76.72 -3.00
C LYS A 196 38.62 -77.94 -3.73
N TYR A 197 37.55 -77.77 -4.51
CA TYR A 197 36.97 -78.85 -5.31
C TYR A 197 37.97 -79.37 -6.37
N ASN A 198 38.66 -78.48 -7.06
CA ASN A 198 39.68 -78.88 -8.04
C ASN A 198 40.82 -79.66 -7.38
N GLN A 199 41.34 -79.20 -6.23
CA GLN A 199 42.35 -79.94 -5.47
C GLN A 199 41.86 -81.33 -5.06
N LEU A 200 40.65 -81.43 -4.52
CA LEU A 200 40.08 -82.73 -4.16
C LEU A 200 39.89 -83.65 -5.37
N SER A 201 39.52 -83.08 -6.53
CA SER A 201 39.40 -83.83 -7.78
C SER A 201 40.76 -84.38 -8.24
N ASP A 202 41.83 -83.60 -8.11
CA ASP A 202 43.19 -84.03 -8.42
C ASP A 202 43.63 -85.15 -7.46
N ASP A 203 43.43 -84.97 -6.15
CA ASP A 203 43.73 -85.98 -5.12
C ASP A 203 43.00 -87.31 -5.37
N VAL A 204 41.71 -87.27 -5.73
CA VAL A 204 40.92 -88.47 -6.08
C VAL A 204 41.48 -89.16 -7.33
N THR A 205 41.98 -88.37 -8.28
CA THR A 205 42.61 -88.91 -9.51
C THR A 205 43.92 -89.62 -9.16
N GLU A 206 44.75 -89.03 -8.31
CA GLU A 206 45.98 -89.67 -7.81
C GLU A 206 45.68 -90.98 -7.05
N ILE A 207 44.69 -90.97 -6.14
CA ILE A 207 44.27 -92.17 -5.41
C ILE A 207 43.82 -93.27 -6.37
N LYS A 208 43.06 -92.93 -7.42
CA LYS A 208 42.65 -93.92 -8.43
C LYS A 208 43.85 -94.54 -9.16
N ILE A 209 44.86 -93.74 -9.49
CA ILE A 209 46.10 -94.23 -10.12
C ILE A 209 46.82 -95.20 -9.16
N ALA A 210 47.03 -94.79 -7.90
CA ALA A 210 47.70 -95.62 -6.90
C ALA A 210 46.97 -96.95 -6.63
N ILE A 211 45.63 -96.95 -6.62
CA ILE A 211 44.82 -98.17 -6.48
C ILE A 211 45.00 -99.10 -7.69
N SER A 212 45.02 -98.57 -8.92
CA SER A 212 45.28 -99.36 -10.12
C SER A 212 46.66 -100.04 -10.05
N GLU A 213 47.71 -99.31 -9.69
CA GLU A 213 49.07 -99.83 -9.55
C GLU A 213 49.16 -100.95 -8.49
N LEU A 214 48.51 -100.78 -7.34
CA LEU A 214 48.42 -101.80 -6.29
C LEU A 214 47.66 -103.06 -6.74
N SER A 215 46.64 -102.90 -7.60
CA SER A 215 45.89 -104.02 -8.15
C SER A 215 46.71 -104.84 -9.15
N GLU A 216 47.53 -104.18 -9.99
CA GLU A 216 48.46 -104.84 -10.93
C GLU A 216 49.59 -105.57 -10.19
N SER A 217 50.09 -104.98 -9.09
CA SER A 217 51.09 -105.60 -8.21
C SER A 217 50.61 -106.90 -7.53
N ARG A 218 49.30 -107.05 -7.27
CA ARG A 218 48.74 -108.26 -6.63
C ARG A 218 48.53 -109.44 -7.59
N VAL A 219 48.50 -109.21 -8.90
CA VAL A 219 48.35 -110.27 -9.90
C VAL A 219 49.68 -110.98 -10.21
N SER A 220 50.82 -110.44 -9.76
CA SER A 220 52.16 -110.97 -10.05
C SER A 220 52.77 -111.88 -8.97
N VAL A 221 52.02 -112.30 -7.93
CA VAL A 221 52.52 -113.27 -6.94
C VAL A 221 52.29 -114.69 -7.46
N PRO A 222 53.35 -115.44 -7.85
CA PRO A 222 53.21 -116.78 -8.40
C PRO A 222 52.97 -117.80 -7.27
N ALA A 223 52.06 -118.74 -7.51
CA ALA A 223 52.05 -120.06 -6.86
C ALA A 223 52.54 -121.10 -7.86
#